data_AF-A0A9D8G637-F1
#
_entry.id   AF-A0A9D8G637-F1
#
_cell.length_a   1.000
_cell.length_b   1.000
_cell.length_c   1.000
_cell.angle_alpha   90.00
_cell.angle_beta   90.00
_cell.angle_gamma   90.00
#
_symmetry.space_group_name_H-M   'P 1'
#
loop_
_entity.id
_entity.type
_entity.pdbx_description
1 polymer ?
#
loop_
_entity_poly.entity_id
_entity_poly.type
_entity_poly.pdbx_seq_one_letter_code
_entity_poly.pdbx_strand_id
1 'polypeptide(L)'
;MSQCEGRKRGFFCGNVASLCEEVSIPKPLLRKGRRVYTVVKKGFTLIELLIVVAIIAILAAIAVPNFLEAQIRAKVVRIKTDFRNLLLAMSAYHVDWNSYPL
;
A
#
# COMPACT_ATOMS: atom_id res chain seq x y z
N MET A 1 -39.87 10.94 -14.07
CA MET A 1 -39.50 12.31 -14.51
C MET A 1 -38.70 12.93 -13.36
N SER A 2 -37.38 12.69 -13.34
CA SER A 2 -36.32 13.61 -13.83
C SER A 2 -36.07 14.70 -12.78
N GLN A 3 -34.93 14.86 -12.12
CA GLN A 3 -33.49 14.81 -12.50
C GLN A 3 -32.67 14.51 -11.21
N CYS A 4 -31.59 13.71 -11.15
CA CYS A 4 -30.24 13.83 -11.71
C CYS A 4 -29.56 15.20 -11.58
N GLU A 5 -28.65 15.37 -10.61
CA GLU A 5 -27.46 16.22 -10.78
C GLU A 5 -26.30 15.65 -9.94
N GLY A 6 -25.19 15.35 -10.62
CA GLY A 6 -24.08 14.57 -10.12
C GLY A 6 -23.21 15.28 -9.08
N ARG A 7 -22.84 14.54 -8.03
CA ARG A 7 -21.69 14.88 -7.19
C ARG A 7 -20.67 13.76 -7.28
N LYS A 8 -19.73 13.90 -8.23
CA LYS A 8 -18.47 13.17 -8.23
C LYS A 8 -17.76 13.39 -6.90
N ARG A 9 -17.90 12.44 -5.97
CA ARG A 9 -16.88 12.18 -4.97
C ARG A 9 -16.40 10.78 -5.25
N GLY A 10 -15.22 10.69 -5.87
CA GLY A 10 -14.39 9.52 -5.81
C GLY A 10 -14.10 9.24 -4.34
N PHE A 11 -15.01 8.49 -3.73
CA PHE A 11 -14.75 7.82 -2.49
C PHE A 11 -14.05 6.53 -2.89
N PHE A 12 -12.81 6.44 -2.44
CA PHE A 12 -12.03 5.23 -2.28
C PHE A 12 -12.96 4.06 -1.94
N CYS A 13 -13.39 3.32 -2.97
CA CYS A 13 -13.95 1.99 -2.78
C CYS A 13 -12.71 1.11 -2.62
N GLY A 14 -12.35 0.86 -1.36
CA GLY A 14 -11.41 -0.19 -1.01
C GLY A 14 -11.99 -1.52 -1.47
N ASN A 15 -11.65 -1.90 -2.69
CA ASN A 15 -11.84 -3.26 -3.20
C ASN A 15 -10.53 -4.00 -3.00
N VAL A 16 -10.51 -4.98 -2.09
CA VAL A 16 -10.05 -6.35 -2.39
C VAL A 16 -10.79 -7.30 -1.42
N ALA A 17 -12.09 -7.45 -1.61
CA ALA A 17 -12.81 -8.64 -1.17
C ALA A 17 -13.52 -9.21 -2.40
N SER A 18 -13.25 -10.48 -2.70
CA SER A 18 -13.73 -11.27 -3.85
C SER A 18 -13.00 -11.05 -5.19
N LEU A 19 -12.07 -11.96 -5.46
CA LEU A 19 -11.95 -12.75 -6.69
C LEU A 19 -11.13 -13.98 -6.27
N CYS A 20 -11.76 -15.16 -6.20
CA CYS A 20 -11.66 -16.19 -7.24
C CYS A 20 -10.19 -16.51 -7.52
N GLU A 21 -9.60 -17.65 -7.15
CA GLU A 21 -10.09 -19.01 -7.33
C GLU A 21 -9.12 -19.95 -6.56
N GLU A 22 -9.64 -20.86 -5.75
CA GLU A 22 -8.86 -21.98 -5.23
C GLU A 22 -8.55 -22.97 -6.37
N VAL A 23 -7.35 -22.88 -6.93
CA VAL A 23 -6.83 -23.92 -7.83
C VAL A 23 -6.33 -25.09 -6.99
N SER A 24 -7.21 -26.06 -6.77
CA SER A 24 -6.88 -27.37 -6.21
C SER A 24 -6.37 -28.29 -7.33
N ILE A 25 -5.08 -28.64 -7.29
CA ILE A 25 -4.49 -29.67 -8.17
C ILE A 25 -3.81 -30.73 -7.28
N PRO A 26 -4.34 -31.96 -7.18
CA PRO A 26 -3.56 -33.16 -6.94
C PRO A 26 -3.21 -33.79 -8.32
N LYS A 27 -2.09 -34.46 -8.58
CA LYS A 27 -1.46 -35.62 -7.91
C LYS A 27 0.04 -35.69 -8.29
N PRO A 28 0.87 -36.47 -7.54
CA PRO A 28 2.31 -36.54 -7.74
C PRO A 28 2.72 -37.61 -8.76
N LEU A 29 4.06 -37.71 -8.97
CA LEU A 29 4.86 -38.85 -9.47
C LEU A 29 5.54 -38.63 -10.83
N LEU A 30 6.82 -38.22 -10.80
CA LEU A 30 7.88 -39.04 -11.40
C LEU A 30 9.27 -38.66 -10.84
N ARG A 31 9.84 -39.58 -10.06
CA ARG A 31 11.16 -39.51 -9.45
C ARG A 31 12.24 -39.74 -10.52
N LYS A 32 12.79 -38.67 -11.11
CA LYS A 32 13.97 -38.74 -11.99
C LYS A 32 15.26 -38.52 -11.18
N GLY A 33 16.26 -39.34 -11.46
CA GLY A 33 17.49 -39.54 -10.69
C GLY A 33 18.20 -38.25 -10.26
N ARG A 34 18.51 -38.20 -8.97
CA ARG A 34 19.36 -37.16 -8.36
C ARG A 34 20.80 -37.40 -8.82
N ARG A 35 21.27 -36.64 -9.81
CA ARG A 35 22.72 -36.44 -10.00
C ARG A 35 23.21 -35.71 -8.75
N VAL A 36 24.04 -36.39 -7.96
CA VAL A 36 24.74 -35.79 -6.81
C VAL A 36 25.76 -34.82 -7.39
N TYR A 37 25.38 -33.55 -7.50
CA TYR A 37 26.36 -32.48 -7.56
C TYR A 37 26.98 -32.41 -6.17
N THR A 38 28.25 -32.78 -6.05
CA THR A 38 29.02 -32.47 -4.85
C THR A 38 28.97 -30.95 -4.70
N VAL A 39 28.30 -30.48 -3.65
CA VAL A 39 28.18 -29.04 -3.37
C VAL A 39 29.56 -28.58 -2.95
N VAL A 40 30.38 -28.19 -3.93
CA VAL A 40 31.56 -27.36 -3.68
C VAL A 40 31.00 -26.16 -2.94
N LYS A 41 31.34 -26.01 -1.65
CA LYS A 41 30.87 -24.88 -0.86
C LYS A 41 31.46 -23.62 -1.48
N LYS A 42 30.67 -23.00 -2.37
CA LYS A 42 31.00 -21.69 -2.94
C LYS A 42 30.94 -20.71 -1.79
N GLY A 43 32.10 -20.24 -1.35
CA GLY A 43 32.19 -19.13 -0.42
C GLY A 43 31.59 -17.88 -1.08
N PHE A 44 30.98 -17.03 -0.25
CA PHE A 44 30.57 -15.69 -0.65
C PHE A 44 31.77 -14.99 -1.28
N THR A 45 31.66 -14.61 -2.54
CA THR A 45 32.68 -13.79 -3.17
C THR A 45 32.46 -12.34 -2.71
N LEU A 46 33.52 -11.63 -2.32
CA LEU A 46 33.40 -10.22 -1.90
C LEU A 46 32.77 -9.35 -3.00
N ILE A 47 33.00 -9.71 -4.26
CA ILE A 47 32.42 -9.04 -5.42
C ILE A 47 30.90 -9.19 -5.50
N GLU A 48 30.34 -10.32 -5.06
CA GLU A 48 28.89 -10.57 -5.06
C GLU A 48 28.18 -9.66 -4.06
N LEU A 49 28.75 -9.47 -2.87
CA LEU A 49 28.22 -8.49 -1.91
C LEU A 49 28.39 -7.05 -2.38
N LEU A 50 29.50 -6.72 -3.05
CA LEU A 50 29.78 -5.36 -3.54
C LEU A 50 28.73 -4.91 -4.58
N ILE A 51 28.37 -5.79 -5.52
CA ILE A 51 27.35 -5.48 -6.53
C ILE A 51 25.97 -5.32 -5.89
N VAL A 52 25.65 -6.15 -4.87
CA VAL A 52 24.36 -6.07 -4.18
C VAL A 52 24.18 -4.74 -3.45
N VAL A 53 25.18 -4.29 -2.68
CA VAL A 53 25.08 -3.00 -1.98
C VAL A 53 25.06 -1.82 -2.95
N ALA A 54 25.73 -1.93 -4.10
CA ALA A 54 25.68 -0.92 -5.15
C ALA A 54 24.26 -0.76 -5.73
N ILE A 55 23.58 -1.88 -6.05
CA ILE A 55 22.21 -1.83 -6.58
C ILE A 55 21.24 -1.27 -5.53
N ILE A 56 21.36 -1.69 -4.26
CA ILE A 56 20.51 -1.18 -3.17
C ILE A 56 20.71 0.34 -2.99
N ALA A 57 21.95 0.84 -3.07
CA ALA A 57 22.23 2.27 -2.95
C ALA A 57 21.54 3.09 -4.05
N ILE A 58 21.56 2.61 -5.30
CA ILE A 58 20.88 3.27 -6.44
C ILE A 58 19.37 3.29 -6.22
N LEU A 59 18.78 2.15 -5.82
CA LEU A 59 17.34 2.07 -5.56
C LEU A 59 16.92 2.97 -4.39
N ALA A 60 17.69 2.97 -3.30
CA ALA A 60 17.43 3.80 -2.12
C ALA A 60 17.52 5.30 -2.43
N ALA A 61 18.47 5.72 -3.27
CA ALA A 61 18.61 7.12 -3.66
C ALA A 61 17.34 7.68 -4.32
N ILE A 62 16.63 6.86 -5.11
CA ILE A 62 15.37 7.25 -5.76
C ILE A 62 14.17 7.08 -4.81
N ALA A 63 14.16 6.01 -4.02
CA ALA A 63 13.02 5.66 -3.17
C ALA A 63 12.87 6.59 -1.95
N VAL A 64 13.97 6.99 -1.31
CA VAL A 64 13.98 7.81 -0.09
C VAL A 64 13.26 9.16 -0.28
N PRO A 65 13.61 10.03 -1.25
CA PRO A 65 12.95 11.33 -1.39
C PRO A 65 11.44 11.19 -1.67
N ASN A 66 11.05 10.24 -2.52
CA ASN A 66 9.64 9.97 -2.82
C ASN A 66 8.88 9.49 -1.58
N PHE A 67 9.50 8.66 -0.74
CA PHE A 67 8.89 8.17 0.49
C PHE A 67 8.67 9.29 1.52
N LEU A 68 9.61 10.22 1.67
CA LEU A 68 9.44 11.38 2.55
C LEU A 68 8.28 12.28 2.08
N GLU A 69 8.19 12.56 0.79
CA GLU A 69 7.09 13.34 0.23
C GLU A 69 5.72 12.66 0.46
N ALA A 70 5.64 11.35 0.22
CA ALA A 70 4.44 10.57 0.46
C ALA A 70 3.99 10.62 1.94
N GLN A 71 4.93 10.54 2.88
CA GLN A 71 4.62 10.69 4.31
C GLN A 71 4.08 12.08 4.65
N ILE A 72 4.71 13.14 4.13
CA ILE A 72 4.25 14.52 4.38
C ILE A 72 2.84 14.69 3.81
N ARG A 73 2.59 14.20 2.59
CA ARG A 73 1.26 14.24 1.97
C ARG A 73 0.23 13.49 2.80
N ALA A 74 0.56 12.31 3.32
CA ALA A 74 -0.32 11.54 4.20
C ALA A 74 -0.65 12.30 5.48
N LYS A 75 0.33 12.95 6.12
CA LYS A 75 0.12 13.79 7.31
C LYS A 75 -0.81 14.98 7.02
N VAL A 76 -0.60 15.68 5.91
CA VAL A 76 -1.47 16.80 5.48
C VAL A 76 -2.90 16.32 5.23
N VAL A 77 -3.07 15.18 4.55
CA VAL A 77 -4.40 14.59 4.30
C VAL A 77 -5.09 14.20 5.61
N ARG A 78 -4.35 13.65 6.57
CA ARG A 78 -4.88 13.30 7.89
C ARG A 78 -5.43 14.53 8.61
N ILE A 79 -4.60 15.57 8.76
CA ILE A 79 -5.02 16.83 9.39
C ILE A 79 -6.23 17.44 8.67
N LYS A 80 -6.23 17.46 7.34
CA LYS A 80 -7.37 17.95 6.54
C LYS A 80 -8.65 17.15 6.80
N THR A 81 -8.54 15.85 7.04
CA THR A 81 -9.67 14.99 7.37
C THR A 81 -10.16 15.25 8.79
N ASP A 82 -9.25 15.42 9.75
CA ASP A 82 -9.58 15.75 11.14
C ASP A 82 -10.33 17.09 11.23
N PHE A 83 -9.88 18.13 10.53
CA PHE A 83 -10.60 19.41 10.45
C PHE A 83 -11.99 19.26 9.85
N ARG A 84 -12.15 18.45 8.80
CA ARG A 84 -13.46 18.17 8.22
C ARG A 84 -14.37 17.47 9.22
N ASN A 85 -13.85 16.52 9.99
CA ASN A 85 -14.62 15.82 11.02
C ASN A 85 -15.06 16.79 12.13
N LEU A 86 -14.17 17.69 12.56
CA LEU A 86 -14.51 18.72 13.54
C LEU A 86 -15.59 19.67 13.01
N LEU A 87 -15.47 20.14 11.76
CA LEU A 87 -16.48 20.98 11.12
C LEU A 87 -17.83 20.26 10.98
N LEU A 88 -17.82 18.96 10.68
CA LEU A 88 -19.02 18.14 10.64
C LEU A 88 -19.66 18.04 12.03
N ALA A 89 -18.87 17.84 13.09
CA ALA A 89 -19.38 17.83 14.46
C ALA A 89 -19.94 19.18 14.89
N MET A 90 -19.25 20.29 14.58
CA MET A 90 -19.73 21.64 14.89
C MET A 90 -20.99 22.00 14.11
N SER A 91 -21.06 21.63 12.83
CA SER A 91 -22.27 21.86 12.02
C SER A 91 -23.45 21.01 12.50
N ALA A 92 -23.22 19.77 12.94
CA ALA A 92 -24.25 18.96 13.57
C ALA A 92 -24.79 19.64 14.85
N TYR A 93 -23.89 20.10 15.73
CA TYR A 93 -24.29 20.81 16.95
C TYR A 93 -25.07 22.09 16.65
N HIS A 94 -24.65 22.85 15.64
CA HIS A 94 -25.35 24.06 15.23
C HIS A 94 -26.77 23.79 14.70
N VAL A 95 -26.96 22.67 13.98
CA VAL A 95 -28.30 22.26 13.53
C VAL A 95 -29.21 21.89 14.70
N ASP A 96 -28.66 21.26 15.73
CA ASP A 96 -29.45 20.82 16.89
C ASP A 96 -29.78 21.97 17.87
N TRP A 97 -28.83 22.89 18.12
CA TRP A 97 -28.92 23.90 19.18
C TRP A 97 -28.93 25.35 18.68
N ASN A 98 -28.94 25.57 17.36
CA ASN A 98 -28.94 26.88 16.67
C ASN A 98 -27.84 27.85 17.15
N SER A 99 -26.76 27.32 17.72
CA SER A 99 -25.63 28.07 18.25
C SER A 99 -24.34 27.27 18.05
N TYR A 100 -23.20 27.96 17.91
CA TYR A 100 -21.89 27.30 17.86
C TYR A 100 -21.34 27.13 19.28
N PRO A 101 -20.64 26.03 19.59
CA PRO A 101 -19.92 25.91 20.85
C PRO A 101 -18.75 26.90 20.81
N LEU A 102 -18.83 27.95 21.64
CA LEU A 102 -17.81 29.00 21.81
C LEU A 102 -16.82 28.61 22.91
#